data_AF-A0A7V5PFH1-F1
#
_entry.id   AF-A0A7V5PFH1-F1
#
_cell.length_a   1.000
_cell.length_b   1.000
_cell.length_c   1.000
_cell.angle_alpha   90.00
_cell.angle_beta   90.00
_cell.angle_gamma   90.00
#
_symmetry.space_group_name_H-M   'P 1'
#
loop_
_entity.id
_entity.type
_entity.pdbx_description
1 polymer ?
#
loop_
_entity_poly.entity_id
_entity_poly.type
_entity_poly.pdbx_seq_one_letter_code
_entity_poly.pdbx_strand_id
1 'polypeptide(L)'
;MSENKTKAKKSRRKFQAEVSQLLHLMIHSLYSNKEIFLRELVSNASDACDKLRFEALSDNALYEDDPELHIEVDYDPEARTVTVRDNGIGMSRDEVIENIGTIARSGTAEFLRQMSGDKLKDSQL
;
A
#
# COMPACT_ATOMS: atom_id res chain seq x y z
N MET A 1 13.69 -33.99 -15.62
CA MET A 1 13.17 -32.99 -16.57
C MET A 1 13.36 -31.62 -15.95
N SER A 2 13.90 -30.68 -16.72
CA SER A 2 14.64 -29.50 -16.26
C SER A 2 13.77 -28.48 -15.52
N GLU A 3 14.13 -28.14 -14.28
CA GLU A 3 13.66 -26.93 -13.60
C GLU A 3 14.31 -25.70 -14.26
N ASN A 4 13.52 -24.91 -14.99
CA ASN A 4 13.98 -23.60 -15.47
C ASN A 4 13.46 -22.52 -14.52
N LYS A 5 14.14 -22.35 -13.37
CA LYS A 5 13.89 -21.22 -12.47
C LYS A 5 14.48 -19.95 -13.09
N THR A 6 13.66 -19.20 -13.81
CA THR A 6 13.97 -17.83 -14.23
C THR A 6 14.26 -17.00 -12.98
N LYS A 7 15.54 -16.75 -12.66
CA LYS A 7 15.93 -15.88 -11.54
C LYS A 7 15.38 -14.47 -11.81
N ALA A 8 14.32 -14.09 -11.11
CA ALA A 8 13.82 -12.72 -11.12
C ALA A 8 14.98 -11.75 -10.77
N LYS A 9 15.23 -10.78 -11.66
CA LYS A 9 16.33 -9.82 -11.52
C LYS A 9 16.02 -8.85 -10.39
N LYS A 10 16.63 -9.07 -9.22
CA LYS A 10 16.50 -8.20 -8.04
C LYS A 10 16.95 -6.78 -8.40
N SER A 11 16.11 -5.78 -8.16
CA SER A 11 16.44 -4.36 -8.37
C SER A 11 16.20 -3.54 -7.11
N ARG A 12 17.19 -2.75 -6.69
CA ARG A 12 17.06 -1.78 -5.58
C ARG A 12 16.87 -0.38 -6.15
N ARG A 13 15.86 0.34 -5.69
CA ARG A 13 15.57 1.74 -6.06
C ARG A 13 15.53 2.57 -4.79
N LYS A 14 15.92 3.84 -4.87
CA LYS A 14 15.72 4.79 -3.77
C LYS A 14 14.33 5.41 -3.93
N PHE A 15 13.65 5.63 -2.82
CA PHE A 15 12.49 6.52 -2.80
C PHE A 15 12.89 7.92 -3.27
N GLN A 16 11.94 8.65 -3.82
CA GLN A 16 12.14 10.07 -4.11
C GLN A 16 12.31 10.86 -2.80
N ALA A 17 12.91 12.06 -2.87
CA ALA A 17 13.29 12.81 -1.68
C ALA A 17 12.06 13.21 -0.83
N GLU A 18 10.98 13.58 -1.51
CA GLU A 18 9.69 13.97 -0.95
C GLU A 18 9.05 12.80 -0.18
N VAL A 19 9.11 11.60 -0.74
CA VAL A 19 8.63 10.36 -0.11
C VAL A 19 9.38 10.07 1.18
N SER A 20 10.71 10.22 1.14
CA SER A 20 11.56 9.98 2.31
C SER A 20 11.25 10.94 3.46
N GLN A 21 10.98 12.20 3.15
CA GLN A 21 10.56 13.21 4.13
C GLN A 21 9.17 12.92 4.71
N LEU A 22 8.22 12.50 3.87
CA LEU A 22 6.88 12.11 4.33
C LEU A 22 6.95 10.91 5.28
N LEU A 23 7.67 9.85 4.91
CA LEU A 23 7.84 8.68 5.76
C LEU A 23 8.41 9.07 7.14
N HIS A 24 9.41 9.96 7.15
CA HIS A 24 9.98 10.48 8.38
C HIS A 24 8.94 11.24 9.21
N LEU A 25 8.11 12.09 8.60
CA LEU A 25 7.06 12.82 9.31
C LEU A 25 5.94 11.91 9.81
N MET A 26 5.42 11.01 8.97
CA MET A 26 4.34 10.08 9.34
C MET A 26 4.73 9.19 10.51
N ILE A 27 5.97 8.69 10.50
CA ILE A 27 6.56 7.97 11.62
C ILE A 27 6.49 8.87 12.85
N HIS A 28 7.12 10.05 12.86
CA HIS A 28 7.28 10.81 14.11
C HIS A 28 6.04 11.61 14.57
N SER A 29 5.08 11.91 13.70
CA SER A 29 3.94 12.79 13.99
C SER A 29 2.62 12.07 14.23
N LEU A 30 2.45 10.81 13.79
CA LEU A 30 1.17 10.08 13.89
C LEU A 30 1.17 8.96 14.94
N TYR A 31 2.20 8.87 15.77
CA TYR A 31 2.38 7.77 16.73
C TYR A 31 1.36 7.68 17.87
N SER A 32 0.39 8.59 17.95
CA SER A 32 -0.69 8.51 18.92
C SER A 32 -1.60 7.30 18.68
N ASN A 33 -1.85 6.94 17.40
CA ASN A 33 -2.85 5.93 17.00
C ASN A 33 -2.24 4.92 16.02
N LYS A 34 -1.43 4.00 16.56
CA LYS A 34 -0.69 3.00 15.78
C LYS A 34 -1.57 2.00 15.06
N GLU A 35 -2.84 1.87 15.44
CA GLU A 35 -3.83 0.98 14.84
C GLU A 35 -4.35 1.46 13.48
N ILE A 36 -4.14 2.74 13.14
CA ILE A 36 -4.62 3.33 11.88
C ILE A 36 -4.05 2.61 10.65
N PHE A 37 -2.80 2.11 10.70
CA PHE A 37 -2.20 1.43 9.55
C PHE A 37 -3.06 0.27 9.04
N LEU A 38 -3.69 -0.49 9.93
CA LEU A 38 -4.49 -1.64 9.54
C LEU A 38 -5.77 -1.20 8.85
N ARG A 39 -6.39 -0.11 9.32
CA ARG A 39 -7.52 0.53 8.63
C ARG A 39 -7.14 0.95 7.21
N GLU A 40 -6.00 1.61 7.04
CA GLU A 40 -5.55 2.06 5.72
C GLU A 40 -5.24 0.89 4.78
N LEU A 41 -4.59 -0.18 5.28
CA LEU A 41 -4.31 -1.37 4.47
C LEU A 41 -5.60 -2.09 4.04
N VAL A 42 -6.57 -2.25 4.94
CA VAL A 42 -7.87 -2.86 4.61
C VAL A 42 -8.65 -2.00 3.62
N SER A 43 -8.59 -0.66 3.77
CA SER A 43 -9.22 0.25 2.80
C SER A 43 -8.61 0.10 1.40
N ASN A 44 -7.28 0.06 1.30
CA ASN A 44 -6.60 -0.13 0.01
C ASN A 44 -6.93 -1.48 -0.63
N ALA A 45 -7.02 -2.54 0.17
CA ALA A 45 -7.43 -3.87 -0.29
C ALA A 45 -8.88 -3.88 -0.78
N SER A 46 -9.80 -3.20 -0.07
CA SER A 46 -11.19 -3.04 -0.52
C SER A 46 -11.28 -2.32 -1.86
N ASP A 47 -10.53 -1.23 -2.03
CA ASP A 47 -10.47 -0.49 -3.30
C ASP A 47 -9.93 -1.36 -4.45
N ALA A 48 -8.95 -2.24 -4.18
CA ALA A 48 -8.41 -3.17 -5.16
C ALA A 48 -9.45 -4.21 -5.60
N CYS A 49 -10.22 -4.76 -4.66
CA CYS A 49 -11.33 -5.67 -4.94
C CYS A 49 -12.44 -4.97 -5.74
N ASP A 50 -12.84 -3.76 -5.35
CA ASP A 50 -13.88 -3.01 -6.06
C ASP A 50 -13.46 -2.65 -7.49
N LYS A 51 -12.19 -2.31 -7.72
CA LYS A 51 -11.64 -2.09 -9.06
C LYS A 51 -11.69 -3.37 -9.90
N LEU A 52 -11.26 -4.50 -9.36
CA LEU A 52 -11.34 -5.78 -10.06
C LEU A 52 -12.79 -6.12 -10.42
N ARG A 53 -13.71 -5.95 -9.47
CA ARG A 53 -15.14 -6.18 -9.71
C ARG A 53 -15.68 -5.32 -10.85
N PHE A 54 -15.26 -4.07 -10.93
CA PHE A 54 -15.68 -3.15 -11.99
C PHE A 54 -15.12 -3.55 -13.36
N GLU A 55 -13.83 -3.83 -13.46
CA GLU A 55 -13.19 -4.27 -14.72
C GLU A 55 -13.76 -5.61 -15.21
N ALA A 56 -14.07 -6.51 -14.28
CA ALA A 56 -14.65 -7.82 -14.58
C ALA A 56 -16.09 -7.76 -15.13
N LEU A 57 -16.77 -6.61 -15.04
CA LEU A 57 -18.04 -6.39 -15.76
C LEU A 57 -17.85 -6.42 -17.28
N SER A 58 -16.65 -6.04 -17.75
CA SER A 58 -16.29 -6.04 -19.17
C SER A 58 -15.51 -7.30 -19.57
N ASP A 59 -14.70 -7.84 -18.67
CA ASP A 59 -13.93 -9.07 -18.88
C ASP A 59 -13.98 -10.00 -17.66
N ASN A 60 -14.93 -10.94 -17.67
CA ASN A 60 -15.12 -11.88 -16.57
C ASN A 60 -13.95 -12.85 -16.38
N ALA A 61 -13.02 -12.96 -17.34
CA ALA A 61 -11.84 -13.81 -17.20
C ALA A 61 -10.84 -13.27 -16.17
N LEU A 62 -10.97 -12.00 -15.77
CA LEU A 62 -10.10 -11.36 -14.77
C LEU A 62 -10.19 -11.96 -13.36
N TYR A 63 -11.28 -12.67 -13.04
CA TYR A 63 -11.38 -13.42 -11.78
C TYR A 63 -10.52 -14.69 -11.76
N GLU A 64 -10.02 -15.13 -12.92
CA GLU A 64 -9.28 -16.38 -13.07
C GLU A 64 -10.02 -17.55 -12.39
N ASP A 65 -9.36 -18.24 -11.45
CA ASP A 65 -9.90 -19.37 -10.70
C ASP A 65 -10.47 -18.96 -9.31
N ASP A 66 -10.43 -17.67 -8.96
CA ASP A 66 -10.82 -17.15 -7.64
C ASP A 66 -11.81 -15.95 -7.73
N PRO A 67 -13.10 -16.23 -8.00
CA PRO A 67 -14.11 -15.18 -8.17
C PRO A 67 -14.65 -14.60 -6.87
N GLU A 68 -14.33 -15.20 -5.72
CA GLU A 68 -14.79 -14.70 -4.41
C GLU A 68 -13.79 -13.66 -3.88
N LEU A 69 -14.08 -12.39 -4.12
CA LEU A 69 -13.23 -11.30 -3.65
C LEU A 69 -13.20 -11.23 -2.12
N HIS A 70 -12.00 -11.25 -1.55
CA HIS A 70 -11.80 -11.30 -0.11
C HIS A 70 -10.54 -10.54 0.34
N ILE A 71 -10.50 -10.25 1.63
CA ILE A 71 -9.33 -9.66 2.30
C ILE A 71 -9.00 -10.57 3.48
N GLU A 72 -7.81 -11.13 3.49
CA GLU A 72 -7.28 -11.95 4.57
C GLU A 72 -6.35 -11.13 5.46
N VAL A 73 -6.54 -11.23 6.77
CA VAL A 73 -5.64 -10.66 7.77
C VAL A 73 -5.13 -11.79 8.66
N ASP A 74 -3.82 -11.98 8.64
CA ASP A 74 -3.11 -13.04 9.36
C ASP A 74 -1.98 -12.47 10.21
N TYR A 75 -1.57 -13.18 11.26
CA TYR A 75 -0.47 -12.77 12.13
C TYR A 75 0.38 -13.95 12.57
N ASP A 76 1.69 -13.72 12.59
CA ASP A 76 2.68 -14.68 13.07
C ASP A 76 3.46 -14.04 14.24
N PRO A 77 3.27 -14.53 15.48
CA PRO A 77 3.96 -14.01 16.65
C PRO A 77 5.45 -14.36 16.69
N GLU A 78 5.87 -15.48 16.07
CA GLU A 78 7.26 -15.92 16.03
C GLU A 78 8.05 -15.08 15.01
N ALA A 79 7.50 -14.91 13.80
CA ALA A 79 8.07 -14.05 12.77
C ALA A 79 7.86 -12.55 13.06
N ARG A 80 6.96 -12.23 13.99
CA ARG A 80 6.53 -10.86 14.37
C ARG A 80 5.98 -10.09 13.16
N THR A 81 5.15 -10.76 12.37
CA THR A 81 4.54 -10.19 11.16
C THR A 81 3.03 -10.15 11.26
N VAL A 82 2.44 -9.11 10.68
CA VAL A 82 1.02 -9.06 10.32
C VAL A 82 0.96 -9.01 8.80
N THR A 83 0.14 -9.85 8.20
CA THR A 83 -0.05 -9.89 6.75
C THR A 83 -1.47 -9.51 6.40
N VAL A 84 -1.63 -8.57 5.47
CA VAL A 84 -2.91 -8.25 4.82
C VAL A 84 -2.77 -8.69 3.37
N ARG A 85 -3.66 -9.57 2.90
CA ARG A 85 -3.69 -10.06 1.52
C ARG A 85 -5.07 -9.82 0.94
N ASP A 86 -5.11 -9.47 -0.33
CA ASP A 86 -6.32 -9.39 -1.12
C ASP A 86 -6.10 -10.10 -2.46
N ASN A 87 -7.19 -10.54 -3.07
CA ASN A 87 -7.23 -11.05 -4.45
C ASN A 87 -7.82 -10.00 -5.40
N GLY A 88 -7.60 -8.72 -5.12
CA GLY A 88 -8.06 -7.62 -5.97
C GLY A 88 -7.22 -7.46 -7.25
N ILE A 89 -7.38 -6.31 -7.92
CA ILE A 89 -6.79 -6.05 -9.24
C ILE A 89 -5.25 -6.07 -9.26
N GLY A 90 -4.62 -5.94 -8.07
CA GLY A 90 -3.18 -5.90 -7.93
C GLY A 90 -2.51 -4.67 -8.56
N MET A 91 -1.20 -4.77 -8.76
CA MET A 91 -0.40 -3.75 -9.44
C MET A 91 0.67 -4.40 -10.31
N SER A 92 0.86 -3.87 -11.51
CA SER A 92 2.03 -4.14 -12.32
C SER A 92 3.30 -3.58 -11.69
N ARG A 93 4.46 -4.02 -12.18
CA ARG A 93 5.76 -3.53 -11.70
C ARG A 93 5.91 -2.02 -11.82
N ASP A 94 5.40 -1.44 -12.90
CA ASP A 94 5.55 -0.02 -13.17
C ASP A 94 4.60 0.81 -12.27
N GLU A 95 3.38 0.32 -12.02
CA GLU A 95 2.46 0.90 -11.03
C GLU A 95 3.04 0.84 -9.61
N VAL A 96 3.74 -0.23 -9.23
CA VAL A 96 4.43 -0.26 -7.92
C VAL A 96 5.52 0.83 -7.85
N ILE A 97 6.29 1.02 -8.90
CA ILE A 97 7.35 2.04 -8.95
C ILE A 97 6.75 3.45 -8.90
N GLU A 98 5.64 3.67 -9.59
CA GLU A 98 4.93 4.94 -9.62
C GLU A 98 4.20 5.19 -8.29
N ASN A 99 3.24 4.34 -7.91
CA ASN A 99 2.35 4.59 -6.77
C ASN A 99 3.05 4.49 -5.41
N ILE A 100 3.93 3.50 -5.23
CA ILE A 100 4.63 3.27 -3.95
C ILE A 100 5.99 3.94 -3.95
N GLY A 101 6.74 3.84 -5.05
CA GLY A 101 8.08 4.41 -5.17
C GLY A 101 8.09 5.94 -5.30
N THR A 102 7.00 6.50 -5.81
CA THR A 102 6.83 7.93 -6.11
C THR A 102 5.46 8.37 -5.58
N ILE A 103 5.26 8.39 -4.25
CA ILE A 103 3.97 8.68 -3.59
C ILE A 103 3.14 9.64 -4.44
N ALA A 104 2.10 9.07 -5.05
CA ALA A 104 1.40 9.66 -6.17
C ALA A 104 0.79 11.01 -5.78
N ARG A 105 1.30 12.07 -6.41
CA ARG A 105 0.70 13.34 -6.87
C ARG A 105 -0.51 14.03 -6.20
N SER A 106 -1.28 13.47 -5.27
CA SER A 106 -2.41 14.18 -4.67
C SER A 106 -2.18 14.46 -3.20
N GLY A 107 -2.01 15.73 -2.86
CA GLY A 107 -2.11 16.23 -1.48
C GLY A 107 -0.88 16.09 -0.60
N THR A 108 0.12 15.25 -0.91
CA THR A 108 1.29 15.03 -0.02
C THR A 108 2.11 16.29 0.26
N ALA A 109 2.42 17.06 -0.79
CA ALA A 109 3.16 18.32 -0.61
C ALA A 109 2.34 19.36 0.16
N GLU A 110 1.02 19.36 0.00
CA GLU A 110 0.11 20.25 0.72
C GLU A 110 -0.07 19.83 2.17
N PHE A 111 -0.17 18.53 2.43
CA PHE A 111 -0.16 17.92 3.76
C PHE A 111 1.14 18.23 4.51
N LEU A 112 2.30 18.07 3.86
CA LEU A 112 3.61 18.46 4.40
C LEU A 112 3.66 19.95 4.76
N ARG A 113 3.13 20.83 3.90
CA ARG A 113 3.01 22.28 4.18
C ARG A 113 2.09 22.56 5.37
N GLN A 114 0.94 21.89 5.46
CA GLN A 114 -0.02 22.05 6.56
C GLN A 114 0.54 21.57 7.90
N MET A 115 1.35 20.50 7.91
CA MET A 115 2.00 19.93 9.10
C MET A 115 3.24 20.71 9.54
N SER A 116 3.92 21.41 8.62
CA SER A 116 5.10 22.24 8.94
C SER A 116 4.73 23.61 9.56
N GLY A 117 3.45 24.00 9.48
CA GLY A 117 2.90 25.14 10.23
C GLY A 117 2.48 24.75 11.65
N ASP A 118 2.38 25.72 12.55
CA ASP A 118 2.17 25.66 14.02
C ASP A 118 1.10 24.70 14.63
N LYS A 119 0.45 23.83 13.85
CA LYS A 119 -0.60 22.90 14.28
C LYS A 119 -0.10 21.59 14.91
N LEU A 120 1.20 21.31 14.92
CA LEU A 120 1.76 20.12 15.61
C LEU A 120 1.57 20.14 17.14
N LYS A 121 1.17 21.28 17.73
CA LYS A 121 0.94 21.39 19.18
C LYS A 121 -0.43 20.90 19.66
N ASP A 122 -1.41 20.76 18.77
CA ASP A 122 -2.80 20.44 19.18
C ASP A 122 -3.19 18.97 19.02
N SER A 123 -2.34 18.12 18.40
CA SER A 123 -2.62 16.69 18.21
C SER A 123 -2.17 15.79 19.38
N GLN A 124 -1.86 16.38 20.55
CA GLN A 124 -1.46 15.67 21.77
C GLN A 124 -2.56 15.63 22.86
N LEU A 125 -3.82 15.91 22.50
CA LEU A 125 -4.96 15.76 23.41
C LEU A 125 -5.73 14.47 23.15
#